data_AF-A0A358CXG2-F1
#
_entry.id   AF-A0A358CXG2-F1
#
_cell.length_a   1.000
_cell.length_b   1.000
_cell.length_c   1.000
_cell.angle_alpha   90.00
_cell.angle_beta   90.00
_cell.angle_gamma   90.00
#
_symmetry.space_group_name_H-M   'P 1'
#
loop_
_entity.id
_entity.type
_entity.pdbx_description
1 polymer ?
#
loop_
_entity_poly.entity_id
_entity_poly.type
_entity_poly.pdbx_seq_one_letter_code
_entity_poly.pdbx_strand_id
1 'polypeptide(L)'
;SAMGAINKQQPTAELRPAYDGQTDESDLMPYDVLDRIERFAIRDQQMPVVIWEQLIHEFPQYGAERLGYWTERFFLLWSRNQWKRERLAPSFHLDDESLDPKSWCRFPILSGGFSRELQELRKNASARNIHW
;
A
#
# COMPACT_ATOMS: atom_id res chain seq x y z
N SER A 1 -26.67 -9.28 18.82
CA SER A 1 -26.57 -10.05 17.57
C SER A 1 -25.12 -10.51 17.40
N ALA A 2 -24.87 -11.57 16.64
CA ALA A 2 -23.51 -12.03 16.34
C ALA A 2 -22.64 -10.91 15.72
N MET A 3 -23.21 -10.07 14.83
CA MET A 3 -22.55 -8.90 14.27
C MET A 3 -22.05 -7.89 15.32
N GLY A 4 -22.80 -7.71 16.42
CA GLY A 4 -22.40 -6.80 17.49
C GLY A 4 -21.18 -7.28 18.29
N ALA A 5 -20.86 -8.57 18.26
CA ALA A 5 -19.65 -9.11 18.87
C ALA A 5 -18.43 -8.89 17.95
N ILE A 6 -18.60 -9.06 16.63
CA ILE A 6 -17.55 -8.87 15.62
C ILE A 6 -17.06 -7.41 15.63
N ASN A 7 -17.98 -6.44 15.62
CA ASN A 7 -17.63 -5.02 15.59
C ASN A 7 -16.85 -4.53 16.83
N LYS A 8 -16.77 -5.33 17.90
CA LYS A 8 -16.03 -5.01 19.13
C LYS A 8 -14.64 -5.67 19.17
N GLN A 9 -14.37 -6.63 18.31
CA GLN A 9 -13.07 -7.30 18.25
C GLN A 9 -12.04 -6.37 17.59
N GLN A 10 -10.78 -6.50 17.98
CA GLN A 10 -9.70 -5.78 17.31
C GLN A 10 -9.31 -6.50 16.02
N PRO A 11 -8.96 -5.76 14.95
CA PRO A 11 -8.50 -6.33 13.69
C PRO A 11 -7.04 -6.80 13.83
N THR A 12 -6.86 -8.00 14.39
CA THR A 12 -5.56 -8.65 14.57
C THR A 12 -5.57 -10.06 13.99
N ALA A 13 -4.44 -10.48 13.42
CA ALA A 13 -4.29 -11.82 12.84
C ALA A 13 -4.05 -12.93 13.88
N GLU A 14 -3.82 -12.59 15.16
CA GLU A 14 -3.54 -13.51 16.29
C GLU A 14 -2.43 -14.56 16.01
N LEU A 15 -1.53 -14.29 15.07
CA LEU A 15 -0.46 -15.21 14.67
C LEU A 15 0.78 -15.15 15.59
N ARG A 16 0.87 -14.10 16.41
CA ARG A 16 1.94 -13.84 17.38
C ARG A 16 1.34 -13.70 18.79
N PRO A 17 2.13 -13.88 19.86
CA PRO A 17 1.66 -13.64 21.22
C PRO A 17 0.99 -12.27 21.35
N ALA A 18 -0.16 -12.20 22.03
CA ALA A 18 -0.98 -11.00 22.08
C ALA A 18 -0.25 -9.75 22.63
N TYR A 19 0.81 -9.93 23.41
CA TYR A 19 1.63 -8.82 23.93
C TYR A 19 2.48 -8.13 22.84
N ASP A 20 2.68 -8.75 21.67
CA ASP A 20 3.44 -8.17 20.55
C ASP A 20 2.63 -7.13 19.75
N GLY A 21 1.34 -6.94 20.07
CA GLY A 21 0.53 -5.83 19.55
C GLY A 21 0.36 -5.84 18.03
N GLN A 22 0.26 -7.01 17.40
CA GLN A 22 0.13 -7.13 15.95
C GLN A 22 -1.20 -6.53 15.47
N THR A 23 -1.12 -5.43 14.72
CA THR A 23 -2.24 -4.89 13.93
C THR A 23 -1.84 -4.79 12.46
N ASP A 24 -2.78 -5.05 11.56
CA ASP A 24 -2.51 -5.03 10.12
C ASP A 24 -2.04 -3.64 9.64
N GLU A 25 -2.61 -2.56 10.18
CA GLU A 25 -2.20 -1.19 9.85
C GLU A 25 -0.79 -0.85 10.36
N SER A 26 -0.34 -1.48 11.45
CA SER A 26 1.06 -1.34 11.90
C SER A 26 2.03 -2.09 10.99
N ASP A 27 1.64 -3.26 10.49
CA ASP A 27 2.46 -4.08 9.59
C ASP A 27 2.49 -3.50 8.15
N LEU A 28 1.48 -2.69 7.77
CA LEU A 28 1.32 -2.06 6.45
C LEU A 28 1.42 -0.53 6.52
N MET A 29 0.28 0.12 6.73
CA MET A 29 0.03 1.56 6.90
C MET A 29 -1.47 1.72 7.20
N PRO A 30 -1.96 2.89 7.64
CA PRO A 30 -3.39 3.16 7.75
C PRO A 30 -4.14 2.82 6.46
N TYR A 31 -5.32 2.19 6.59
CA TYR A 31 -6.04 1.67 5.42
C TYR A 31 -6.50 2.77 4.45
N ASP A 32 -6.82 3.96 4.96
CA ASP A 32 -7.16 5.14 4.16
C ASP A 32 -6.00 5.58 3.26
N VAL A 33 -4.78 5.58 3.78
CA VAL A 33 -3.56 5.87 3.02
C VAL A 33 -3.26 4.75 2.01
N LEU A 34 -3.42 3.49 2.44
CA LEU A 34 -3.18 2.33 1.57
C LEU A 34 -4.11 2.31 0.34
N ASP A 35 -5.42 2.44 0.57
CA ASP A 35 -6.43 2.53 -0.49
C ASP A 35 -6.12 3.68 -1.45
N ARG A 36 -5.69 4.82 -0.91
CA ARG A 36 -5.38 5.98 -1.75
C ARG A 36 -4.14 5.76 -2.62
N ILE A 37 -3.08 5.18 -2.07
CA ILE A 37 -1.89 4.81 -2.86
C ILE A 37 -2.26 3.78 -3.94
N GLU A 38 -3.07 2.77 -3.60
CA GLU A 38 -3.48 1.73 -4.54
C GLU A 38 -4.22 2.33 -5.74
N ARG A 39 -5.23 3.18 -5.49
CA ARG A 39 -5.96 3.88 -6.56
C ARG A 39 -5.02 4.69 -7.46
N PHE A 40 -4.13 5.48 -6.87
CA PHE A 40 -3.23 6.29 -7.66
C PHE A 40 -2.20 5.48 -8.46
N ALA A 41 -1.65 4.42 -7.86
CA ALA A 41 -0.61 3.60 -8.49
C ALA A 41 -1.17 2.62 -9.51
N ILE A 42 -2.33 2.01 -9.24
CA ILE A 42 -2.85 0.88 -10.00
C ILE A 42 -3.89 1.33 -11.03
N ARG A 43 -4.86 2.15 -10.62
CA ARG A 43 -5.86 2.70 -11.54
C ARG A 43 -5.33 3.89 -12.32
N ASP A 44 -4.76 4.87 -11.64
CA ASP A 44 -4.33 6.11 -12.29
C ASP A 44 -2.89 6.03 -12.85
N GLN A 45 -2.18 4.93 -12.56
CA GLN A 45 -0.82 4.62 -13.06
C GLN A 45 0.20 5.74 -12.80
N GLN A 46 0.05 6.42 -11.66
CA GLN A 46 0.91 7.54 -11.29
C GLN A 46 2.25 7.07 -10.72
N MET A 47 3.25 7.94 -10.86
CA MET A 47 4.61 7.69 -10.36
C MET A 47 4.70 7.90 -8.84
N PRO A 48 5.55 7.16 -8.11
CA PRO A 48 5.67 7.26 -6.65
C PRO A 48 5.84 8.69 -6.12
N VAL A 49 6.62 9.54 -6.81
CA VAL A 49 6.82 10.94 -6.42
C VAL A 49 5.53 11.76 -6.51
N VAL A 50 4.71 11.55 -7.54
CA VAL A 50 3.44 12.28 -7.74
C VAL A 50 2.41 11.85 -6.69
N ILE A 51 2.41 10.56 -6.37
CA ILE A 51 1.56 9.99 -5.31
C ILE A 51 1.93 10.62 -3.97
N TRP A 52 3.21 10.64 -3.62
CA TRP A 52 3.70 11.23 -2.38
C TRP A 52 3.28 12.70 -2.21
N GLU A 53 3.41 13.51 -3.26
CA GLU A 53 2.98 14.92 -3.22
C GLU A 53 1.48 15.09 -2.98
N GLN A 54 0.65 14.26 -3.63
CA GLN A 54 -0.80 14.25 -3.41
C GLN A 54 -1.16 13.83 -1.99
N LEU A 55 -0.50 12.78 -1.47
CA LEU A 55 -0.73 12.33 -0.10
C LEU A 55 -0.37 13.39 0.94
N ILE A 56 0.70 14.17 0.72
CA ILE A 56 1.05 15.27 1.63
C ILE A 56 -0.10 16.27 1.75
N HIS A 57 -0.82 16.51 0.65
CA HIS A 57 -1.97 17.41 0.64
C HIS A 57 -3.22 16.78 1.25
N GLU A 58 -3.48 15.51 0.96
CA GLU A 58 -4.70 14.80 1.41
C GLU A 58 -4.62 14.34 2.87
N PHE A 59 -3.43 14.01 3.37
CA PHE A 59 -3.20 13.49 4.71
C PHE A 59 -2.13 14.27 5.49
N PRO A 60 -2.27 15.60 5.65
CA PRO A 60 -1.27 16.43 6.32
C PRO A 60 -1.00 15.99 7.76
N GLN A 61 -1.94 15.29 8.41
CA GLN A 61 -1.81 14.79 9.78
C GLN A 61 -0.69 13.76 9.98
N TYR A 62 -0.26 13.05 8.94
CA TYR A 62 0.77 12.01 9.06
C TYR A 62 2.20 12.53 8.84
N GLY A 63 2.34 13.74 8.27
CA GLY A 63 3.62 14.33 7.93
C GLY A 63 4.27 13.71 6.68
N ALA A 64 5.04 14.52 5.96
CA ALA A 64 5.59 14.16 4.66
C ALA A 64 6.57 12.97 4.72
N GLU A 65 7.32 12.85 5.81
CA GLU A 65 8.27 11.76 6.06
C GLU A 65 7.57 10.40 6.08
N ARG A 66 6.54 10.27 6.92
CA ARG A 66 5.79 9.03 7.10
C ARG A 66 5.04 8.62 5.82
N LEU A 67 4.47 9.60 5.13
CA LEU A 67 3.82 9.38 3.83
C LEU A 67 4.83 8.92 2.76
N GLY A 68 6.05 9.46 2.77
CA GLY A 68 7.13 9.01 1.89
C GLY A 68 7.52 7.56 2.15
N TYR A 69 7.71 7.21 3.42
CA TYR A 69 7.96 5.84 3.86
C TYR A 69 6.86 4.87 3.41
N TRP A 70 5.59 5.22 3.62
CA TRP A 70 4.46 4.37 3.21
C TRP A 70 4.33 4.24 1.69
N THR A 71 4.52 5.33 0.95
CA THR A 71 4.55 5.30 -0.52
C THR A 71 5.62 4.32 -1.00
N GLU A 72 6.84 4.43 -0.50
CA GLU A 72 7.92 3.51 -0.84
C GLU A 72 7.61 2.06 -0.45
N ARG A 73 7.11 1.84 0.76
CA ARG A 73 6.71 0.52 1.25
C ARG A 73 5.66 -0.14 0.36
N PHE A 74 4.67 0.62 -0.12
CA PHE A 74 3.67 0.11 -1.05
C PHE A 74 4.32 -0.49 -2.30
N PHE A 75 5.16 0.27 -3.01
CA PHE A 75 5.78 -0.21 -4.27
C PHE A 75 6.72 -1.41 -4.06
N LEU A 76 7.46 -1.43 -2.94
CA LEU A 76 8.31 -2.57 -2.57
C LEU A 76 7.48 -3.83 -2.28
N LEU A 77 6.40 -3.69 -1.50
CA LEU A 77 5.50 -4.82 -1.20
C LEU A 77 4.71 -5.25 -2.42
N TRP A 78 4.26 -4.30 -3.24
CA TRP A 78 3.54 -4.56 -4.49
C TRP A 78 4.39 -5.44 -5.41
N SER A 79 5.57 -4.97 -5.80
CA SER A 79 6.44 -5.69 -6.74
C SER A 79 6.87 -7.05 -6.18
N ARG A 80 7.30 -7.12 -4.92
CA ARG A 80 7.76 -8.37 -4.29
C ARG A 80 6.66 -9.43 -4.16
N ASN A 81 5.41 -9.02 -3.94
CA ASN A 81 4.29 -9.94 -3.72
C ASN A 81 3.49 -10.26 -4.99
N GLN A 82 3.91 -9.83 -6.20
CA GLN A 82 3.16 -10.15 -7.44
C GLN A 82 2.93 -11.65 -7.63
N TRP A 83 3.91 -12.49 -7.27
CA TRP A 83 3.76 -13.95 -7.37
C TRP A 83 2.58 -14.50 -6.56
N LYS A 84 2.16 -13.81 -5.49
CA LYS A 84 0.98 -14.19 -4.71
C LYS A 84 -0.30 -13.89 -5.49
N ARG A 85 -0.36 -12.74 -6.17
CA ARG A 85 -1.51 -12.33 -6.99
C ARG A 85 -1.76 -13.26 -8.18
N GLU A 86 -0.69 -13.74 -8.82
CA GLU A 86 -0.78 -14.76 -9.89
C GLU A 86 -1.43 -16.08 -9.44
N ARG A 87 -1.42 -16.33 -8.13
CA ARG A 87 -1.95 -17.55 -7.51
C ARG A 87 -3.26 -17.31 -6.76
N LEU A 88 -3.92 -16.16 -6.93
CA LEU A 88 -5.22 -15.89 -6.32
C LEU A 88 -6.27 -16.87 -6.85
N ALA A 89 -7.13 -17.32 -5.93
CA ALA A 89 -8.32 -18.08 -6.28
C ALA A 89 -9.28 -17.18 -7.07
N PRO A 90 -10.11 -17.74 -7.97
CA PRO A 90 -11.15 -16.97 -8.65
C PRO A 90 -12.03 -16.23 -7.65
N SER A 91 -12.23 -14.94 -7.88
CA SER A 91 -13.05 -14.04 -7.07
C SER A 91 -13.99 -13.21 -7.95
N PHE A 92 -15.04 -12.66 -7.35
CA PHE A 92 -15.94 -11.74 -8.05
C PHE A 92 -15.27 -10.38 -8.24
N HIS A 93 -15.53 -9.75 -9.38
CA HIS A 93 -15.18 -8.36 -9.65
C HIS A 93 -16.34 -7.49 -9.13
N LEU A 94 -16.07 -6.58 -8.18
CA LEU A 94 -17.11 -5.79 -7.50
C LEU A 94 -16.98 -4.27 -7.72
N ASP A 95 -15.81 -3.79 -8.10
CA ASP A 95 -15.50 -2.35 -8.27
C ASP A 95 -15.19 -2.04 -9.75
N ASP A 96 -14.78 -0.82 -10.08
CA ASP A 96 -14.26 -0.45 -11.40
C ASP A 96 -12.82 -0.94 -11.63
N GLU A 97 -12.12 -1.30 -10.54
CA GLU A 97 -10.73 -1.76 -10.50
C GLU A 97 -10.60 -3.15 -9.85
N SER A 98 -9.56 -3.89 -10.25
CA SER A 98 -9.27 -5.22 -9.71
C SER A 98 -7.78 -5.54 -9.76
N LEU A 99 -7.28 -6.23 -8.74
CA LEU A 99 -5.88 -6.67 -8.66
C LEU A 99 -5.62 -8.05 -9.28
N ASP A 100 -6.65 -8.67 -9.89
CA ASP A 100 -6.50 -9.97 -10.55
C ASP A 100 -5.69 -9.84 -11.85
N PRO A 101 -4.53 -10.52 -11.95
CA PRO A 101 -3.68 -10.45 -13.14
C PRO A 101 -4.28 -11.15 -14.36
N LYS A 102 -5.28 -12.01 -14.18
CA LYS A 102 -5.93 -12.72 -15.29
C LYS A 102 -6.94 -11.84 -16.01
N SER A 103 -7.65 -11.00 -15.26
CA SER A 103 -8.74 -10.17 -15.79
C SER A 103 -8.38 -8.70 -16.02
N TRP A 104 -7.62 -8.06 -15.11
CA TRP A 104 -7.49 -6.59 -15.11
C TRP A 104 -6.05 -6.10 -14.90
N CYS A 105 -5.41 -6.42 -13.76
CA CYS A 105 -4.11 -5.84 -13.40
C CYS A 105 -2.92 -6.75 -13.76
N ARG A 106 -2.48 -6.72 -15.03
CA ARG A 106 -1.30 -7.48 -15.46
C ARG A 106 -0.01 -6.76 -15.05
N PHE A 107 0.77 -7.40 -14.17
CA PHE A 107 2.08 -6.92 -13.75
C PHE A 107 3.09 -8.08 -13.71
N PRO A 108 4.34 -7.90 -14.18
CA PRO A 108 5.30 -8.98 -14.26
C PRO A 108 5.77 -9.43 -12.86
N ILE A 109 5.84 -10.75 -12.63
CA ILE A 109 6.36 -11.34 -11.38
C ILE A 109 7.81 -10.88 -11.12
N LEU A 110 8.62 -10.88 -12.17
CA LEU A 110 10.01 -10.42 -12.11
C LEU A 110 10.06 -9.00 -12.71
N SER A 111 10.39 -8.03 -11.88
CA SER A 111 10.46 -6.61 -12.25
C SER A 111 11.68 -5.95 -11.61
N GLY A 112 12.01 -4.74 -12.04
CA GLY A 112 13.05 -3.91 -11.41
C GLY A 112 12.65 -3.34 -10.04
N GLY A 113 11.47 -3.70 -9.51
CA GLY A 113 11.03 -3.32 -8.16
C GLY A 113 10.86 -1.81 -7.95
N PHE A 114 10.62 -1.05 -9.02
CA PHE A 114 10.54 0.43 -8.98
C PHE A 114 11.82 1.11 -8.48
N SER A 115 12.98 0.46 -8.60
CA SER A 115 14.24 0.94 -8.00
C SER A 115 14.60 2.37 -8.43
N ARG A 116 14.36 2.72 -9.70
CA ARG A 116 14.66 4.06 -10.24
C ARG A 116 13.67 5.09 -9.71
N GLU A 117 12.39 4.76 -9.74
CA GLU A 117 11.30 5.63 -9.34
C GLU A 117 11.35 5.93 -7.84
N LEU A 118 11.72 4.94 -7.03
CA LEU A 118 11.93 5.10 -5.60
C LEU A 118 13.19 5.92 -5.30
N GLN A 119 14.24 5.80 -6.11
CA GLN A 119 15.40 6.70 -6.00
C GLN A 119 15.02 8.15 -6.31
N GLU A 120 14.20 8.37 -7.34
CA GLU A 120 13.67 9.69 -7.69
C GLU A 120 12.78 10.27 -6.57
N LEU A 121 11.93 9.45 -5.94
CA LEU A 121 11.15 9.83 -4.75
C LEU A 121 12.06 10.30 -3.61
N ARG A 122 13.05 9.50 -3.21
CA ARG A 122 14.00 9.84 -2.13
C ARG A 122 14.82 11.09 -2.45
N LYS A 123 15.21 11.29 -3.71
CA LYS A 123 15.92 12.49 -4.16
C LYS A 123 15.05 13.74 -4.03
N ASN A 124 13.78 13.68 -4.43
CA ASN A 124 12.84 14.78 -4.26
C ASN A 124 12.59 15.12 -2.78
N ALA A 125 12.45 14.09 -1.94
CA ALA A 125 12.34 14.29 -0.49
C ALA A 125 13.59 14.94 0.11
N SER A 126 14.78 14.45 -0.24
CA SER A 126 16.04 15.00 0.23
C SER A 126 16.25 16.46 -0.20
N ALA A 127 15.80 16.83 -1.41
CA ALA A 127 15.83 18.23 -1.87
C ALA A 127 14.95 19.16 -1.02
N ARG A 128 13.98 18.61 -0.29
CA ARG A 128 13.10 19.30 0.66
C ARG A 128 13.52 19.11 2.12
N ASN A 129 14.71 18.54 2.38
CA ASN A 129 15.21 18.14 3.71
C ASN A 129 14.30 17.15 4.45
N ILE A 130 13.64 16.26 3.71
CA ILE A 130 12.80 15.18 4.24
C ILE A 130 13.52 13.84 4.04
N HIS A 131 13.61 13.02 5.09
CA HIS A 131 14.32 11.75 5.10
C HIS A 131 13.55 10.74 5.94
N TRP A 132 13.44 9.48 5.51
CA TRP A 132 12.84 8.34 6.23
C TRP A 132 13.66 7.06 6.04
#